data_AF-A0AAW7M535-F1
#
_entry.id   AF-A0AAW7M535-F1
#
_cell.length_a   1.000
_cell.length_b   1.000
_cell.length_c   1.000
_cell.angle_alpha   90.00
_cell.angle_beta   90.00
_cell.angle_gamma   90.00
#
_symmetry.space_group_name_H-M   'P 1'
#
loop_
_entity.id
_entity.type
_entity.pdbx_description
1 polymer ?
#
loop_
_entity_poly.entity_id
_entity_poly.type
_entity_poly.pdbx_seq_one_letter_code
_entity_poly.pdbx_strand_id
1 'polypeptide(L)'
;MDAVRTVRTRARHDVAALDESLVPSTRALRDVRVAALTRHAPGVVRRAMRDEGSLRPWWDRSPLLILAAPLVLAYAIVFGDPGVGLIGAALLGWGVLAEPRLNRRERIERQQLLTVYRNTVADALVERAHRLAR
;
A
#
# COMPACT_ATOMS: atom_id res chain seq x y z
N MET A 1 6.30 -9.31 10.92
CA MET A 1 5.13 -10.20 10.78
C MET A 1 4.91 -10.28 9.30
N ASP A 2 5.34 -11.37 8.66
CA ASP A 2 5.64 -11.44 7.22
C ASP A 2 4.52 -10.84 6.33
N ALA A 3 4.84 -9.80 5.56
CA ALA A 3 3.93 -9.07 4.67
C ALA A 3 3.31 -10.02 3.64
N VAL A 4 4.04 -11.07 3.24
CA VAL A 4 3.51 -12.14 2.38
C VAL A 4 2.33 -12.83 3.06
N ARG A 5 2.44 -13.15 4.35
CA ARG A 5 1.38 -13.79 5.13
C ARG A 5 0.18 -12.87 5.28
N THR A 6 0.39 -11.60 5.60
CA THR A 6 -0.69 -10.59 5.71
C THR A 6 -1.45 -10.44 4.39
N VAL A 7 -0.72 -10.31 3.27
CA VAL A 7 -1.28 -10.20 1.93
C VAL A 7 -2.08 -11.45 1.55
N ARG A 8 -1.56 -12.65 1.84
CA ARG A 8 -2.27 -13.93 1.58
C ARG A 8 -3.56 -14.05 2.40
N THR A 9 -3.50 -13.74 3.69
CA THR A 9 -4.69 -13.78 4.57
C THR A 9 -5.75 -12.83 4.06
N ARG A 10 -5.35 -11.62 3.65
CA ARG A 10 -6.29 -10.64 3.11
C ARG A 10 -6.88 -11.06 1.77
N ALA A 11 -6.06 -11.57 0.85
CA ALA A 11 -6.53 -12.12 -0.43
C ALA A 11 -7.59 -13.21 -0.24
N ARG A 12 -7.35 -14.15 0.69
CA ARG A 12 -8.32 -15.20 1.02
C ARG A 12 -9.59 -14.65 1.62
N HIS A 13 -9.48 -13.67 2.51
CA HIS A 13 -10.64 -13.00 3.10
C HIS A 13 -11.49 -12.28 2.03
N ASP A 14 -10.86 -11.57 1.09
CA ASP A 14 -11.58 -10.86 0.03
C ASP A 14 -12.31 -11.85 -0.91
N VAL A 15 -11.77 -13.04 -1.14
CA VAL A 15 -12.47 -14.13 -1.87
C VAL A 15 -13.54 -14.80 -1.02
N ALA A 16 -13.32 -14.97 0.28
CA ALA A 16 -14.31 -15.52 1.21
C ALA A 16 -15.56 -14.62 1.32
N ALA A 17 -15.36 -13.30 1.24
CA ALA A 17 -16.43 -12.31 1.26
C ALA A 17 -17.30 -12.27 -0.02
N LEU A 18 -16.91 -12.98 -1.09
CA LEU A 18 -17.75 -13.10 -2.28
C LEU A 18 -18.95 -14.02 -2.00
N ASP A 19 -20.11 -13.59 -2.46
CA ASP A 19 -21.30 -14.46 -2.51
C ASP A 19 -21.07 -15.68 -3.40
N GLU A 20 -21.77 -16.75 -3.06
CA GLU A 20 -21.65 -18.06 -3.70
C GLU A 20 -22.07 -18.02 -5.18
N SER A 21 -23.07 -17.20 -5.51
CA SER A 21 -23.54 -16.94 -6.89
C SER A 21 -22.51 -16.23 -7.77
N LEU A 22 -21.46 -15.68 -7.17
CA LEU A 22 -20.43 -14.90 -7.84
C LEU A 22 -19.15 -15.69 -8.10
N VAL A 23 -19.16 -17.00 -7.83
CA VAL A 23 -18.05 -17.89 -8.15
C VAL A 23 -18.08 -18.23 -9.64
N PRO A 24 -17.08 -17.78 -10.42
CA PRO A 24 -17.13 -17.86 -11.88
C PRO A 24 -16.95 -19.30 -12.35
N SER A 25 -17.90 -19.79 -13.15
CA SER A 25 -17.89 -21.13 -13.75
C SER A 25 -16.94 -21.26 -14.94
N THR A 26 -16.60 -20.14 -15.60
CA THR A 26 -15.73 -20.11 -16.78
C THR A 26 -14.44 -19.35 -16.53
N ARG A 27 -13.39 -19.73 -17.27
CA ARG A 27 -12.05 -19.13 -17.17
C ARG A 27 -12.06 -17.61 -17.45
N ALA A 28 -12.83 -17.17 -18.45
CA ALA A 28 -12.92 -15.75 -18.81
C ALA A 28 -13.57 -14.90 -17.71
N LEU A 29 -14.68 -15.37 -17.12
CA LEU A 29 -15.33 -14.68 -15.99
C LEU A 29 -14.43 -14.65 -14.75
N ARG A 30 -13.62 -15.70 -14.55
CA ARG A 30 -12.63 -15.75 -13.49
C ARG A 30 -11.55 -14.69 -13.65
N ASP A 31 -11.00 -14.53 -14.85
CA ASP A 31 -9.96 -13.54 -15.11
C ASP A 31 -10.48 -12.10 -14.92
N VAL A 32 -11.72 -11.83 -15.33
CA VAL A 32 -12.42 -10.55 -15.04
C VAL A 32 -12.56 -10.34 -13.54
N ARG A 33 -12.93 -11.37 -12.79
CA ARG A 33 -13.12 -11.27 -11.33
C ARG A 33 -11.80 -11.07 -10.58
N VAL A 34 -10.75 -11.78 -10.98
CA VAL A 34 -9.39 -11.56 -10.47
C VAL A 34 -8.94 -10.14 -10.75
N ALA A 35 -9.18 -9.61 -11.96
CA ALA A 35 -8.87 -8.21 -12.29
C ALA A 35 -9.65 -7.21 -11.40
N ALA A 36 -10.94 -7.46 -11.15
CA ALA A 36 -11.74 -6.61 -10.28
C ALA A 36 -11.21 -6.59 -8.83
N LEU A 37 -10.90 -7.75 -8.26
CA LEU A 37 -10.38 -7.87 -6.88
C LEU A 37 -8.98 -7.27 -6.75
N THR A 38 -8.13 -7.46 -7.76
CA THR A 38 -6.77 -6.92 -7.77
C THR A 38 -6.70 -5.41 -7.97
N ARG A 39 -7.79 -4.75 -8.39
CA ARG A 39 -7.84 -3.29 -8.57
C ARG A 39 -7.52 -2.52 -7.29
N HIS A 40 -7.91 -3.07 -6.14
CA HIS A 40 -7.66 -2.47 -4.81
C HIS A 40 -6.39 -3.02 -4.12
N ALA A 41 -5.75 -4.04 -4.71
CA ALA A 41 -4.52 -4.65 -4.18
C ALA A 41 -3.37 -3.65 -3.92
N PRO A 42 -3.16 -2.59 -4.73
CA PRO A 42 -2.13 -1.59 -4.45
C PRO A 42 -2.24 -0.95 -3.07
N GLY A 43 -3.46 -0.66 -2.60
CA GLY A 43 -3.68 -0.08 -1.28
C GLY A 43 -3.42 -1.07 -0.15
N VAL A 44 -3.87 -2.31 -0.32
CA VAL A 44 -3.67 -3.40 0.65
C VAL A 44 -2.19 -3.74 0.81
N VAL A 45 -1.47 -3.93 -0.31
CA VAL A 45 -0.03 -4.24 -0.30
C VAL A 45 0.75 -3.10 0.33
N ARG A 46 0.41 -1.84 0.02
CA ARG A 46 1.07 -0.67 0.63
C ARG A 46 0.87 -0.62 2.15
N ARG A 47 -0.32 -0.95 2.66
CA ARG A 47 -0.54 -1.05 4.12
C ARG A 47 0.28 -2.19 4.73
N ALA A 48 0.26 -3.38 4.13
CA ALA A 48 1.03 -4.52 4.63
C ALA A 48 2.54 -4.22 4.69
N MET A 49 3.10 -3.56 3.66
CA MET A 49 4.50 -3.12 3.68
C MET A 49 4.79 -2.03 4.73
N ARG A 50 3.81 -1.17 5.05
CA ARG A 50 3.93 -0.15 6.10
C ARG A 50 3.91 -0.80 7.49
N ASP A 51 2.99 -1.74 7.70
CA ASP A 51 2.83 -2.44 8.99
C ASP A 51 4.03 -3.32 9.33
N GLU A 52 4.70 -3.88 8.32
CA GLU A 52 5.97 -4.61 8.52
C GLU A 52 7.20 -3.69 8.61
N GLY A 53 7.06 -2.40 8.32
CA GLY A 53 8.17 -1.45 8.31
C GLY A 53 9.11 -1.60 7.11
N SER A 54 8.73 -2.36 6.07
CA SER A 54 9.50 -2.45 4.82
C SER A 54 9.40 -1.18 3.99
N LEU A 55 8.34 -0.38 4.20
CA LEU A 55 8.31 1.01 3.76
C LEU A 55 9.14 1.86 4.72
N ARG A 56 10.38 2.18 4.32
CA ARG A 56 11.16 3.19 5.03
C ARG A 56 10.37 4.49 5.10
N PRO A 57 10.20 5.07 6.29
CA PRO A 57 9.54 6.36 6.43
C PRO A 57 10.21 7.42 5.55
N TRP A 58 9.43 8.43 5.14
CA TRP A 58 9.96 9.51 4.30
C TRP A 58 11.07 10.29 5.03
N TRP A 59 10.98 10.40 6.34
CA TRP A 59 11.95 11.09 7.20
C TRP A 59 13.32 10.40 7.18
N ASP A 60 13.39 9.07 7.16
CA ASP A 60 14.66 8.32 7.00
C ASP A 60 15.36 8.58 5.66
N ARG A 61 14.64 9.10 4.66
CA ARG A 61 15.18 9.36 3.31
C ARG A 61 15.59 10.81 3.11
N SER A 62 15.21 11.71 4.02
CA SER A 62 15.51 13.14 3.94
C SER A 62 15.78 13.69 5.34
N PRO A 63 16.92 13.30 5.96
CA PRO A 63 17.29 13.74 7.30
C PRO A 63 17.38 15.27 7.41
N LEU A 64 17.70 15.94 6.31
CA LEU A 64 17.72 17.41 6.23
C LEU A 64 16.33 18.03 6.39
N LEU A 65 15.25 17.39 5.92
CA LEU A 65 13.88 17.91 6.09
C LEU A 65 13.40 17.79 7.54
N ILE A 66 13.82 16.74 8.26
CA ILE A 66 13.54 16.58 9.70
C ILE A 66 14.18 17.71 10.51
N LEU A 67 15.36 18.18 10.10
CA LEU A 67 16.07 19.26 10.78
C LEU A 67 15.57 20.64 10.34
N ALA A 68 15.44 20.86 9.03
CA ALA A 68 15.11 22.16 8.47
C ALA A 68 13.68 22.61 8.82
N ALA A 69 12.71 21.70 8.78
CA ALA A 69 11.31 22.04 9.05
C ALA A 69 11.07 22.60 10.48
N PRO A 70 11.46 21.91 11.57
CA PRO A 70 11.29 22.44 12.92
C PRO A 70 12.18 23.66 13.18
N LEU A 71 13.36 23.77 12.55
CA LEU A 71 14.22 24.94 12.70
C LEU A 71 13.58 26.20 12.09
N VAL A 72 13.01 26.08 10.89
CA VAL A 72 12.29 27.16 10.20
C VAL A 72 11.01 27.54 10.97
N LEU A 73 10.29 26.55 11.51
CA LEU A 73 9.10 26.81 12.33
C LEU A 73 9.44 27.49 13.66
N ALA A 74 10.52 27.05 14.33
CA ALA A 74 11.01 27.68 15.55
C ALA A 74 11.44 29.13 15.30
N TYR A 75 12.15 29.39 14.20
CA TYR A 75 12.50 30.75 13.79
C TYR A 75 11.25 31.61 13.57
N ALA A 76 10.25 31.11 12.84
CA ALA A 76 9.00 31.84 12.60
C ALA A 76 8.27 32.21 13.89
N ILE A 77 8.25 31.30 14.88
CA ILE A 77 7.64 31.54 16.19
C ILE A 77 8.42 32.60 16.98
N VAL A 78 9.76 32.52 17.00
CA VAL A 78 10.62 33.44 17.76
C VAL A 78 10.57 34.86 17.20
N PHE A 79 10.59 35.01 15.87
CA PHE A 79 10.63 36.31 15.21
C PHE A 79 9.24 36.82 14.77
N GLY A 80 8.18 36.03 14.99
CA GLY A 80 6.81 36.40 14.65
C GLY A 80 6.59 36.60 13.14
N ASP A 81 7.40 35.97 12.29
CA ASP A 81 7.34 36.14 10.84
C ASP A 81 6.38 35.11 10.20
N PRO A 82 5.19 35.53 9.75
CA PRO A 82 4.22 34.63 9.16
C PRO A 82 4.67 34.08 7.79
N GLY A 83 5.54 34.79 7.07
CA GLY A 83 6.11 34.35 5.80
C GLY A 83 7.03 33.16 5.99
N VAL A 84 7.89 33.19 7.02
CA VAL A 84 8.76 32.06 7.37
C VAL A 84 7.97 30.88 7.90
N GLY A 85 6.88 31.13 8.63
CA GLY A 85 5.94 30.10 9.08
C GLY A 85 5.29 29.34 7.90
N LEU A 86 4.88 30.08 6.86
CA LEU A 86 4.37 29.49 5.62
C LEU A 86 5.42 28.65 4.89
N ILE A 87 6.68 29.10 4.85
CA ILE A 87 7.79 28.34 4.25
C ILE A 87 8.03 27.03 5.00
N GLY A 88 8.03 27.06 6.34
CA GLY A 88 8.16 25.87 7.18
C GLY A 88 7.01 24.87 6.99
N ALA A 89 5.77 25.37 6.95
CA ALA A 89 4.60 24.55 6.67
C ALA A 89 4.60 23.98 5.25
N ALA A 90 5.05 24.77 4.25
CA ALA A 90 5.21 24.32 2.88
C ALA A 90 6.31 23.26 2.75
N LEU A 91 7.42 23.37 3.48
CA LEU A 91 8.47 22.34 3.53
C LEU A 91 7.98 21.04 4.16
N LEU A 92 7.16 21.10 5.21
CA LEU A 92 6.51 19.92 5.80
C LEU A 92 5.49 19.31 4.85
N GLY A 93 4.62 20.13 4.27
CA GLY A 93 3.65 19.71 3.26
C GLY A 93 4.35 19.07 2.06
N TRP A 94 5.43 19.67 1.57
CA TRP A 94 6.28 19.11 0.53
C TRP A 94 6.94 17.81 0.96
N GLY A 95 7.46 17.69 2.18
CA GLY A 95 8.03 16.43 2.69
C GLY A 95 7.01 15.29 2.77
N VAL A 96 5.75 15.61 3.06
CA VAL A 96 4.63 14.65 3.08
C VAL A 96 4.14 14.30 1.67
N LEU A 97 3.99 15.30 0.79
CA LEU A 97 3.54 15.12 -0.61
C LEU A 97 4.62 14.53 -1.52
N ALA A 98 5.88 14.90 -1.29
CA ALA A 98 7.04 14.30 -1.89
C ALA A 98 7.39 12.97 -1.21
N GLU A 99 6.37 12.25 -0.70
CA GLU A 99 6.41 10.85 -0.27
C GLU A 99 7.31 10.11 -1.27
N PRO A 100 8.58 9.87 -0.91
CA PRO A 100 9.62 9.77 -1.90
C PRO A 100 9.37 8.49 -2.67
N ARG A 101 9.30 8.65 -3.99
CA ARG A 101 9.20 7.60 -5.00
C ARG A 101 9.82 6.31 -4.45
N LEU A 102 8.99 5.27 -4.31
CA LEU A 102 9.42 3.93 -3.84
C LEU A 102 10.80 3.62 -4.42
N ASN A 103 11.74 3.28 -3.55
CA ASN A 103 13.09 2.94 -3.97
C ASN A 103 13.04 1.71 -4.90
N ARG A 104 14.05 1.49 -5.75
CA ARG A 104 14.01 0.38 -6.74
C ARG A 104 13.70 -0.96 -6.08
N ARG A 105 14.29 -1.23 -4.91
CA ARG A 105 14.01 -2.43 -4.10
C ARG A 105 12.56 -2.50 -3.62
N GLU A 106 12.03 -1.42 -3.06
CA GLU A 106 10.64 -1.36 -2.59
C GLU A 106 9.63 -1.50 -3.73
N ARG A 107 9.97 -1.02 -4.94
CA ARG A 107 9.16 -1.24 -6.15
C ARG A 107 9.12 -2.72 -6.53
N ILE A 108 10.27 -3.39 -6.51
CA ILE A 108 10.39 -4.82 -6.82
C ILE A 108 9.58 -5.62 -5.79
N GLU A 109 9.76 -5.34 -4.50
CA GLU A 109 9.04 -6.00 -3.41
C GLU A 109 7.53 -5.78 -3.52
N ARG A 110 7.10 -4.55 -3.79
CA ARG A 110 5.68 -4.24 -4.06
C ARG A 110 5.13 -5.03 -5.24
N GLN A 111 5.88 -5.14 -6.34
CA GLN A 111 5.46 -5.93 -7.52
C GLN A 111 5.36 -7.43 -7.20
N GLN A 112 6.30 -7.96 -6.42
CA GLN A 112 6.26 -9.34 -5.93
C GLN A 112 5.02 -9.57 -5.06
N LEU A 113 4.73 -8.68 -4.11
CA LEU A 113 3.55 -8.79 -3.24
C LEU A 113 2.23 -8.67 -4.01
N LEU A 114 2.16 -7.79 -5.03
CA LEU A 114 1.00 -7.73 -5.92
C LEU A 114 0.79 -9.03 -6.70
N THR A 115 1.87 -9.67 -7.13
CA THR A 115 1.84 -10.96 -7.83
C THR A 115 1.37 -12.06 -6.89
N VAL A 116 1.88 -12.09 -5.66
CA VAL A 116 1.43 -13.01 -4.60
C VAL A 116 -0.06 -12.82 -4.30
N TYR A 117 -0.52 -11.58 -4.16
CA TYR A 117 -1.95 -11.30 -3.93
C TYR A 117 -2.80 -11.85 -5.09
N ARG A 118 -2.45 -11.53 -6.34
CA ARG A 118 -3.17 -11.99 -7.53
C ARG A 118 -3.23 -13.52 -7.61
N ASN A 119 -2.11 -14.20 -7.42
CA ASN A 119 -2.06 -15.66 -7.46
C ASN A 119 -2.90 -16.28 -6.35
N THR A 120 -2.80 -15.73 -5.13
CA THR A 120 -3.59 -16.22 -3.99
C THR A 120 -5.10 -16.04 -4.21
N VAL A 121 -5.53 -14.93 -4.82
CA VAL A 121 -6.93 -14.71 -5.20
C VAL A 121 -7.38 -15.74 -6.24
N ALA A 122 -6.56 -15.98 -7.27
CA ALA A 122 -6.87 -16.96 -8.31
C ALA A 122 -6.99 -18.38 -7.72
N ASP A 123 -6.05 -18.79 -6.87
CA ASP A 123 -6.05 -20.10 -6.21
C ASP A 123 -7.27 -20.27 -5.30
N ALA A 124 -7.59 -19.25 -4.49
CA ALA A 124 -8.75 -19.29 -3.59
C ALA A 124 -10.07 -19.37 -4.36
N LEU A 125 -10.19 -18.69 -5.51
CA LEU A 125 -11.37 -18.80 -6.38
C LEU A 125 -11.51 -20.21 -6.97
N VAL A 126 -10.40 -20.83 -7.39
CA VAL A 126 -10.40 -22.20 -7.91
C VAL A 126 -10.82 -23.20 -6.83
N GLU A 127 -10.26 -23.08 -5.63
CA GLU A 127 -10.59 -23.93 -4.49
C GLU A 127 -12.07 -23.79 -4.10
N ARG A 128 -12.61 -22.56 -4.15
CA ARG A 128 -14.03 -22.32 -3.88
C ARG A 128 -14.93 -22.89 -4.96
N ALA A 129 -14.58 -22.74 -6.24
CA ALA A 129 -15.33 -23.35 -7.34
C ALA A 129 -15.38 -24.88 -7.24
N HIS A 130 -14.27 -25.52 -6.87
CA HIS A 130 -14.25 -26.97 -6.64
C HIS A 130 -15.12 -27.43 -5.48
N ARG A 131 -15.23 -26.62 -4.41
CA ARG A 131 -16.10 -26.91 -3.27
C ARG A 131 -17.59 -26.82 -3.63
N LEU A 132 -17.98 -25.89 -4.49
CA LEU A 132 -19.38 -25.73 -4.93
C LEU A 132 -19.81 -26.76 -5.99
N ALA A 133 -18.84 -27.37 -6.68
CA ALA A 133 -19.10 -28.42 -7.66
C ALA A 133 -19.24 -29.82 -7.04
N ARG A 134 -19.00 -29.97 -5.73
CA ARG A 134 -19.23 -31.19 -4.95
C ARG A 134 -20.54 -31.10 -4.21
#